data_AF-A0A2D5EY03-F1
#
_entry.id   AF-A0A2D5EY03-F1
#
_cell.length_a   1.000
_cell.length_b   1.000
_cell.length_c   1.000
_cell.angle_alpha   90.00
_cell.angle_beta   90.00
_cell.angle_gamma   90.00
#
_symmetry.space_group_name_H-M   'P 1'
#
loop_
_entity.id
_entity.type
_entity.pdbx_description
1 polymer ?
#
loop_
_entity_poly.entity_id
_entity_poly.type
_entity_poly.pdbx_seq_one_letter_code
_entity_poly.pdbx_strand_id
1 'polypeptide(L)'
;MLSRTVALPLALAAGLVAGCAVERIGLGRPDSGRPGDVDAARPDGGALLDGGALLDGGALPDAARPDGGPDGGGPDGGAPDSGPPDGGPPDGGVDACTPGPELCNGRDDDCDPDTPDGADEPGLGAPCDGEDADACDDGVLRCTPEGLLCDDDPASREERCNGVDDDCDGATDEGDDLCGACVPRALGASVFLFCDEAGDWDDARDGCAEHGGDLASLETEEESDLVADVMNELDWREDAWIGMEDATGDDDYAWLSNGAAPSYDRWHAREPTGGGEDCVRFTHGSERWRDAPCDRDRYLRICESPRPSSP
;
A
#
# COMPACT_ATOMS: atom_id res chain seq x y z
N MET A 1 -2.76 -76.51 -16.82
CA MET A 1 -3.97 -75.71 -17.09
C MET A 1 -4.73 -75.57 -15.78
N LEU A 2 -5.08 -74.32 -15.44
CA LEU A 2 -5.96 -73.86 -14.34
C LEU A 2 -5.40 -74.00 -12.91
N SER A 3 -4.64 -72.98 -12.49
CA SER A 3 -4.45 -72.62 -11.08
C SER A 3 -5.64 -71.77 -10.64
N ARG A 4 -6.36 -72.21 -9.60
CA ARG A 4 -7.54 -71.53 -9.03
C ARG A 4 -7.11 -70.51 -7.98
N THR A 5 -7.63 -69.31 -8.16
CA THR A 5 -7.73 -68.23 -7.18
C THR A 5 -8.32 -68.71 -5.85
N VAL A 6 -7.69 -68.34 -4.74
CA VAL A 6 -8.33 -68.28 -3.42
C VAL A 6 -8.01 -66.91 -2.82
N ALA A 7 -9.04 -66.10 -2.67
CA ALA A 7 -9.05 -64.88 -1.87
C ALA A 7 -9.19 -65.25 -0.39
N LEU A 8 -8.53 -64.50 0.49
CA LEU A 8 -8.90 -64.39 1.90
C LEU A 8 -8.95 -62.91 2.31
N PRO A 9 -9.81 -62.52 3.29
CA PRO A 9 -10.37 -61.18 3.39
C PRO A 9 -9.88 -60.36 4.60
N LEU A 10 -10.31 -59.08 4.60
CA LEU A 10 -10.71 -58.21 5.72
C LEU A 10 -9.78 -58.07 6.95
N ALA A 11 -9.38 -56.81 7.21
CA ALA A 11 -9.69 -56.16 8.49
C ALA A 11 -9.60 -54.63 8.37
N LEU A 12 -10.73 -53.97 8.65
CA LEU A 12 -10.84 -52.55 8.99
C LEU A 12 -10.10 -52.26 10.31
N ALA A 13 -9.49 -51.09 10.40
CA ALA A 13 -9.39 -50.36 11.67
C ALA A 13 -9.51 -48.86 11.38
N ALA A 14 -10.64 -48.29 11.78
CA ALA A 14 -10.87 -46.86 11.92
C ALA A 14 -10.92 -46.52 13.42
N GLY A 15 -10.39 -45.35 13.79
CA GLY A 15 -10.34 -44.80 15.15
C GLY A 15 -8.95 -44.22 15.41
N LEU A 16 -8.75 -43.01 15.90
CA LEU A 16 -9.58 -42.16 16.74
C LEU A 16 -9.23 -40.68 16.51
N VAL A 17 -10.20 -39.84 16.85
CA VAL A 17 -10.21 -38.37 16.87
C VAL A 17 -9.31 -37.84 18.00
N ALA A 18 -8.57 -36.76 17.74
CA ALA A 18 -8.16 -35.81 18.76
C ALA A 18 -8.11 -34.41 18.12
N GLY A 19 -9.09 -33.58 18.47
CA GLY A 19 -9.07 -32.15 18.15
C GLY A 19 -8.18 -31.43 19.16
N CYS A 20 -7.33 -30.53 18.66
CA CYS A 20 -6.68 -29.53 19.48
C CYS A 20 -7.45 -28.22 19.33
N ALA A 21 -8.17 -27.85 20.39
CA ALA A 21 -8.56 -26.48 20.65
C ALA A 21 -7.32 -25.74 21.19
N VAL A 22 -6.88 -24.68 20.51
CA VAL A 22 -5.92 -23.73 21.07
C VAL A 22 -6.70 -22.64 21.79
N GLU A 23 -6.48 -22.59 23.09
CA GLU A 23 -7.06 -21.64 24.04
C GLU A 23 -6.22 -20.35 24.00
N ARG A 24 -6.87 -19.21 23.70
CA ARG A 24 -6.22 -17.89 23.72
C ARG A 24 -5.97 -17.47 25.17
N ILE A 25 -4.73 -17.63 25.63
CA ILE A 25 -4.26 -17.03 26.88
C ILE A 25 -3.77 -15.62 26.54
N GLY A 26 -4.55 -14.62 26.94
CA GLY A 26 -4.13 -13.22 26.92
C GLY A 26 -3.03 -12.98 27.95
N LEU A 27 -1.86 -12.57 27.49
CA LEU A 27 -0.83 -11.96 28.31
C LEU A 27 -0.64 -10.52 27.81
N GLY A 28 -0.99 -9.57 28.67
CA GLY A 28 -0.86 -8.15 28.41
C GLY A 28 0.61 -7.74 28.28
N ARG A 29 0.88 -6.89 27.29
CA ARG A 29 2.14 -6.18 27.11
C ARG A 29 2.45 -5.33 28.36
N PRO A 30 3.65 -5.42 28.96
CA PRO A 30 4.13 -4.39 29.87
C PRO A 30 4.58 -3.17 29.07
N ASP A 31 3.96 -2.03 29.39
CA ASP A 31 4.32 -0.67 29.02
C ASP A 31 5.76 -0.36 29.49
N SER A 32 6.72 -0.35 28.57
CA SER A 32 8.08 0.11 28.82
C SER A 32 8.14 1.62 28.63
N GLY A 33 7.87 2.33 29.72
CA GLY A 33 8.06 3.77 29.84
C GLY A 33 9.46 4.22 29.42
N ARG A 34 9.50 5.25 28.57
CA ARG A 34 10.67 6.08 28.28
C ARG A 34 11.21 6.72 29.56
N PRO A 35 12.54 6.71 29.78
CA PRO A 35 13.17 7.71 30.61
C PRO A 35 14.14 8.58 29.80
N GLY A 36 13.88 9.89 29.85
CA GLY A 36 14.92 10.86 30.19
C GLY A 36 15.76 11.42 29.05
N ASP A 37 15.36 12.62 28.63
CA ASP A 37 16.21 13.70 28.15
C ASP A 37 17.57 13.77 28.86
N VAL A 38 18.65 13.83 28.08
CA VAL A 38 19.91 14.47 28.49
C VAL A 38 20.35 15.46 27.42
N ASP A 39 20.16 16.73 27.75
CA ASP A 39 20.66 17.90 27.07
C ASP A 39 22.20 17.93 26.97
N ALA A 40 22.64 18.50 25.84
CA ALA A 40 23.78 19.40 25.66
C ALA A 40 25.23 18.90 25.95
N ALA A 41 26.03 18.82 24.87
CA ALA A 41 27.08 19.82 24.59
C ALA A 41 27.88 19.47 23.32
N ARG A 42 27.74 20.29 22.26
CA ARG A 42 28.74 20.41 21.18
C ARG A 42 29.64 21.62 21.50
N PRO A 43 30.97 21.53 21.34
CA PRO A 43 31.83 22.69 21.42
C PRO A 43 31.90 23.44 20.08
N ASP A 44 31.75 24.76 20.19
CA ASP A 44 32.03 25.78 19.19
C ASP A 44 33.47 25.77 18.69
N GLY A 45 33.63 26.08 17.40
CA GLY A 45 34.89 26.43 16.76
C GLY A 45 34.62 27.19 15.46
N GLY A 46 34.49 28.51 15.57
CA GLY A 46 34.17 29.40 14.45
C GLY A 46 35.36 29.93 13.64
N ALA A 47 35.03 30.50 12.47
CA ALA A 47 35.67 31.63 11.77
C ALA A 47 34.76 31.96 10.55
N LEU A 48 34.01 33.07 10.53
CA LEU A 48 34.36 34.39 9.93
C LEU A 48 34.91 34.26 8.48
N LEU A 49 34.32 34.89 7.47
CA LEU A 49 34.39 36.34 7.16
C LEU A 49 33.26 36.82 6.20
N ASP A 50 32.85 38.09 6.37
CA ASP A 50 32.28 39.13 5.46
C ASP A 50 31.30 38.74 4.32
N GLY A 51 30.15 39.39 4.08
CA GLY A 51 29.70 40.75 4.39
C GLY A 51 28.97 41.32 3.16
N GLY A 52 27.71 41.77 3.30
CA GLY A 52 26.97 42.43 2.20
C GLY A 52 25.45 42.52 2.43
N ALA A 53 24.94 43.75 2.55
CA ALA A 53 23.70 44.12 3.22
C ALA A 53 22.50 44.42 2.28
N LEU A 54 21.28 44.21 2.83
CA LEU A 54 20.01 44.98 2.71
C LEU A 54 19.39 45.15 1.29
N LEU A 55 18.07 45.04 1.11
CA LEU A 55 17.03 46.02 1.50
C LEU A 55 15.59 45.44 1.45
N ASP A 56 14.73 45.98 2.32
CA ASP A 56 13.24 46.17 2.28
C ASP A 56 12.31 45.02 1.84
N GLY A 57 11.27 44.62 2.57
CA GLY A 57 10.39 45.41 3.45
C GLY A 57 9.09 45.77 2.72
N GLY A 58 8.00 45.02 2.92
CA GLY A 58 6.72 45.33 2.27
C GLY A 58 5.59 44.35 2.57
N ALA A 59 5.03 44.44 3.77
CA ALA A 59 3.76 43.83 4.16
C ALA A 59 2.58 44.68 3.66
N LEU A 60 1.49 44.05 3.20
CA LEU A 60 0.13 44.61 3.18
C LEU A 60 -0.91 43.48 3.33
N PRO A 61 -2.13 43.79 3.84
CA PRO A 61 -2.84 42.95 4.80
C PRO A 61 -4.13 42.27 4.30
N ASP A 62 -4.56 41.30 5.12
CA ASP A 62 -5.92 40.77 5.24
C ASP A 62 -7.00 41.85 5.41
N ALA A 63 -8.15 41.66 4.74
CA ALA A 63 -9.43 42.18 5.20
C ALA A 63 -10.58 41.26 4.78
N ALA A 64 -11.34 40.84 5.79
CA ALA A 64 -12.39 39.85 5.76
C ALA A 64 -13.79 40.41 5.41
N ARG A 65 -14.63 39.48 4.95
CA ARG A 65 -16.10 39.27 5.12
C ARG A 65 -16.95 40.39 5.75
N PRO A 66 -18.17 40.63 5.25
CA PRO A 66 -19.24 41.32 5.98
C PRO A 66 -20.24 40.33 6.59
N ASP A 67 -20.52 40.45 7.89
CA ASP A 67 -21.67 39.86 8.58
C ASP A 67 -22.50 40.96 9.27
N GLY A 68 -23.81 40.92 9.01
CA GLY A 68 -24.89 41.09 9.99
C GLY A 68 -25.02 42.37 10.83
N GLY A 69 -26.10 43.12 10.59
CA GLY A 69 -26.71 44.03 11.57
C GLY A 69 -28.24 44.01 11.45
N PRO A 70 -29.01 43.80 12.55
CA PRO A 70 -30.47 43.62 12.50
C PRO A 70 -31.30 44.88 12.83
N ASP A 71 -32.52 44.86 12.29
CA ASP A 71 -33.81 45.36 12.78
C ASP A 71 -33.93 46.58 13.71
N GLY A 72 -34.75 47.55 13.26
CA GLY A 72 -35.37 48.58 14.08
C GLY A 72 -36.52 49.25 13.33
N GLY A 73 -37.76 48.99 13.75
CA GLY A 73 -38.98 49.31 13.01
C GLY A 73 -39.63 50.67 13.30
N GLY A 74 -40.84 50.83 12.75
CA GLY A 74 -41.85 51.77 13.25
C GLY A 74 -42.38 52.76 12.21
N PRO A 75 -43.71 52.93 12.06
CA PRO A 75 -44.35 53.50 10.88
C PRO A 75 -44.69 54.99 11.06
N ASP A 76 -44.94 55.72 9.97
CA ASP A 76 -45.90 56.85 9.94
C ASP A 76 -46.27 57.23 8.50
N GLY A 77 -47.55 57.51 8.28
CA GLY A 77 -48.18 57.57 6.97
C GLY A 77 -48.54 58.95 6.41
N GLY A 78 -49.30 58.89 5.31
CA GLY A 78 -49.86 60.01 4.54
C GLY A 78 -49.07 60.27 3.25
N ALA A 79 -49.63 60.34 2.04
CA ALA A 79 -51.01 60.45 1.55
C ALA A 79 -51.01 60.00 0.06
N PRO A 80 -52.16 59.82 -0.61
CA PRO A 80 -52.22 59.27 -1.96
C PRO A 80 -51.98 60.36 -3.01
N ASP A 81 -51.04 60.14 -3.93
CA ASP A 81 -50.96 60.92 -5.17
C ASP A 81 -51.45 60.06 -6.34
N SER A 82 -52.61 60.46 -6.83
CA SER A 82 -53.24 59.99 -8.05
C SER A 82 -52.54 60.58 -9.27
N GLY A 83 -51.49 59.90 -9.73
CA GLY A 83 -50.89 60.08 -11.05
C GLY A 83 -51.47 59.08 -12.08
N PRO A 84 -51.59 59.45 -13.36
CA PRO A 84 -52.15 58.59 -14.42
C PRO A 84 -51.26 57.37 -14.70
N PRO A 85 -51.81 56.29 -15.31
CA PRO A 85 -51.01 55.13 -15.69
C PRO A 85 -50.07 55.51 -16.82
N ASP A 86 -48.79 55.68 -16.51
CA ASP A 86 -47.75 55.70 -17.53
C ASP A 86 -47.60 54.28 -18.08
N GLY A 87 -48.18 54.09 -19.27
CA GLY A 87 -47.98 52.93 -20.12
C GLY A 87 -46.55 52.88 -20.63
N GLY A 88 -45.62 52.50 -19.75
CA GLY A 88 -44.32 51.96 -20.13
C GLY A 88 -44.51 50.66 -20.91
N PRO A 89 -43.70 50.41 -21.95
CA PRO A 89 -43.74 49.15 -22.69
C PRO A 89 -43.46 47.98 -21.73
N PRO A 90 -43.99 46.77 -21.99
CA PRO A 90 -43.54 45.60 -21.24
C PRO A 90 -42.03 45.48 -21.48
N ASP A 91 -41.24 45.61 -20.41
CA ASP A 91 -39.85 45.15 -20.41
C ASP A 91 -39.88 43.64 -20.62
N GLY A 92 -39.88 43.26 -21.89
CA GLY A 92 -39.59 41.91 -22.35
C GLY A 92 -38.11 41.65 -22.11
N GLY A 93 -37.83 40.72 -21.21
CA GLY A 93 -36.49 40.21 -20.99
C GLY A 93 -36.17 39.84 -19.54
N VAL A 94 -37.09 39.25 -18.78
CA VAL A 94 -36.64 38.12 -17.96
C VAL A 94 -36.51 36.99 -18.95
N ASP A 95 -35.27 36.56 -19.21
CA ASP A 95 -35.03 35.36 -20.00
C ASP A 95 -35.91 34.27 -19.41
N ALA A 96 -36.87 33.81 -20.22
CA ALA A 96 -37.78 32.76 -19.87
C ALA A 96 -36.98 31.46 -19.83
N CYS A 97 -36.24 31.27 -18.74
CA CYS A 97 -35.71 29.97 -18.37
C CYS A 97 -36.92 29.02 -18.41
N THR A 98 -36.86 28.10 -19.36
CA THR A 98 -37.94 27.15 -19.63
C THR A 98 -37.53 25.87 -18.95
N PRO A 99 -38.22 25.42 -17.89
CA PRO A 99 -37.77 24.29 -17.09
C PRO A 99 -37.47 23.07 -17.97
N GLY A 100 -36.20 22.71 -18.03
CA GLY A 100 -35.65 21.49 -18.64
C GLY A 100 -35.07 20.56 -17.56
N PRO A 101 -34.46 19.43 -17.95
CA PRO A 101 -33.64 18.64 -17.05
C PRO A 101 -32.29 19.34 -16.79
N GLU A 102 -31.75 19.22 -15.58
CA GLU A 102 -30.38 19.66 -15.25
C GLU A 102 -29.34 18.79 -15.97
N LEU A 103 -28.68 19.36 -16.98
CA LEU A 103 -27.68 18.67 -17.79
C LEU A 103 -26.27 19.16 -17.46
N CYS A 104 -25.26 18.32 -17.69
CA CYS A 104 -23.85 18.66 -17.46
C CYS A 104 -23.30 19.65 -18.50
N ASN A 105 -23.71 20.91 -18.42
CA ASN A 105 -23.27 21.96 -19.33
C ASN A 105 -22.91 23.29 -18.62
N GLY A 106 -22.93 23.30 -17.29
CA GLY A 106 -22.61 24.46 -16.46
C GLY A 106 -23.69 25.54 -16.49
N ARG A 107 -24.96 25.17 -16.69
CA ARG A 107 -26.11 26.08 -16.71
C ARG A 107 -27.24 25.47 -15.88
N ASP A 108 -27.93 26.34 -15.18
CA ASP A 108 -29.23 26.07 -14.55
C ASP A 108 -30.29 25.99 -15.67
N ASP A 109 -30.64 24.76 -16.06
CA ASP A 109 -31.53 24.42 -17.17
C ASP A 109 -32.97 24.16 -16.68
N ASP A 110 -33.16 23.81 -15.40
CA ASP A 110 -34.46 23.56 -14.75
C ASP A 110 -35.04 24.80 -14.04
N CYS A 111 -34.25 25.86 -13.91
CA CYS A 111 -34.58 27.12 -13.26
C CYS A 111 -34.81 27.01 -11.75
N ASP A 112 -34.26 25.95 -11.13
CA ASP A 112 -34.24 25.72 -9.70
C ASP A 112 -32.77 25.78 -9.20
N PRO A 113 -32.36 26.89 -8.57
CA PRO A 113 -30.98 27.04 -8.10
C PRO A 113 -30.63 26.09 -6.94
N ASP A 114 -31.61 25.37 -6.39
CA ASP A 114 -31.39 24.33 -5.39
C ASP A 114 -31.05 22.95 -6.03
N THR A 115 -31.30 22.77 -7.33
CA THR A 115 -30.90 21.57 -8.09
C THR A 115 -29.47 21.72 -8.64
N PRO A 116 -28.53 20.81 -8.32
CA PRO A 116 -27.18 20.87 -8.87
C PRO A 116 -27.12 20.52 -10.38
N ASP A 117 -26.23 21.19 -11.14
CA ASP A 117 -25.91 20.89 -12.54
C ASP A 117 -25.65 19.38 -12.74
N GLY A 118 -26.35 18.80 -13.72
CA GLY A 118 -26.30 17.37 -14.02
C GLY A 118 -27.16 16.44 -13.15
N ALA A 119 -27.97 16.94 -12.22
CA ALA A 119 -28.79 16.10 -11.33
C ALA A 119 -29.76 15.16 -12.07
N ASP A 120 -30.18 15.53 -13.29
CA ASP A 120 -31.03 14.72 -14.15
C ASP A 120 -30.27 14.04 -15.30
N GLU A 121 -28.93 14.14 -15.31
CA GLU A 121 -28.09 13.59 -16.37
C GLU A 121 -28.09 12.05 -16.33
N PRO A 122 -28.52 11.38 -17.42
CA PRO A 122 -28.56 9.92 -17.46
C PRO A 122 -27.17 9.31 -17.32
N GLY A 123 -26.95 8.54 -16.26
CA GLY A 123 -25.68 7.87 -16.01
C GLY A 123 -24.76 8.61 -15.03
N LEU A 124 -25.14 9.77 -14.50
CA LEU A 124 -24.41 10.39 -13.40
C LEU A 124 -24.26 9.40 -12.22
N GLY A 125 -23.02 9.15 -11.80
CA GLY A 125 -22.71 8.18 -10.75
C GLY A 125 -22.85 6.70 -11.16
N ALA A 126 -23.15 6.41 -12.43
CA ALA A 126 -23.00 5.07 -12.96
C ALA A 126 -21.51 4.73 -13.12
N PRO A 127 -21.14 3.44 -13.01
CA PRO A 127 -19.80 3.01 -13.35
C PRO A 127 -19.51 3.34 -14.82
N CYS A 128 -18.30 3.82 -15.08
CA CYS A 128 -17.77 3.97 -16.43
C CYS A 128 -16.53 3.10 -16.58
N ASP A 129 -16.47 2.43 -17.72
CA ASP A 129 -15.44 1.48 -18.12
C ASP A 129 -14.75 2.08 -19.35
N GLY A 130 -13.42 2.11 -19.32
CA GLY A 130 -12.62 2.32 -20.52
C GLY A 130 -12.78 1.15 -21.50
N GLU A 131 -12.04 1.13 -22.62
CA GLU A 131 -11.98 -0.06 -23.48
C GLU A 131 -10.82 -1.02 -23.08
N ASP A 132 -10.26 -0.87 -21.88
CA ASP A 132 -9.18 -1.72 -21.36
C ASP A 132 -9.70 -2.86 -20.48
N ALA A 133 -8.78 -3.77 -20.17
CA ALA A 133 -9.05 -5.09 -19.60
C ALA A 133 -8.12 -5.36 -18.43
N ASP A 134 -7.88 -4.35 -17.58
CA ASP A 134 -7.10 -4.49 -16.36
C ASP A 134 -8.00 -4.68 -15.12
N ALA A 135 -7.38 -4.83 -13.95
CA ALA A 135 -7.99 -5.33 -12.72
C ALA A 135 -8.61 -4.22 -11.84
N CYS A 136 -8.68 -2.98 -12.34
CA CYS A 136 -9.26 -1.85 -11.62
C CYS A 136 -10.78 -1.79 -11.86
N ASP A 137 -11.57 -2.32 -10.92
CA ASP A 137 -13.03 -2.18 -10.96
C ASP A 137 -13.47 -0.73 -10.59
N ASP A 138 -14.16 -0.08 -11.55
CA ASP A 138 -15.16 1.00 -11.43
C ASP A 138 -14.70 2.47 -11.16
N GLY A 139 -14.36 3.20 -12.23
CA GLY A 139 -14.51 4.66 -12.27
C GLY A 139 -15.99 5.08 -12.28
N VAL A 140 -16.34 6.30 -11.88
CA VAL A 140 -17.73 6.80 -11.92
C VAL A 140 -17.89 8.01 -12.81
N LEU A 141 -18.99 8.08 -13.55
CA LEU A 141 -19.31 9.25 -14.38
C LEU A 141 -19.56 10.47 -13.48
N ARG A 142 -18.74 11.51 -13.64
CA ARG A 142 -18.87 12.82 -12.99
C ARG A 142 -19.29 13.88 -13.98
N CYS A 143 -20.01 14.86 -13.47
CA CYS A 143 -20.44 16.02 -14.23
C CYS A 143 -19.28 17.01 -14.41
N THR A 144 -19.00 17.39 -15.66
CA THR A 144 -18.04 18.44 -16.03
C THR A 144 -18.71 19.45 -16.95
N PRO A 145 -18.12 20.66 -17.16
CA PRO A 145 -18.67 21.65 -18.09
C PRO A 145 -18.76 21.19 -19.55
N GLU A 146 -18.09 20.08 -19.90
CA GLU A 146 -18.07 19.49 -21.25
C GLU A 146 -18.96 18.24 -21.36
N GLY A 147 -19.67 17.86 -20.29
CA GLY A 147 -20.55 16.69 -20.20
C GLY A 147 -20.17 15.72 -19.08
N LEU A 148 -20.68 14.49 -19.14
CA LEU A 148 -20.21 13.42 -18.26
C LEU A 148 -18.79 13.00 -18.67
N LEU A 149 -17.86 13.10 -17.72
CA LEU A 149 -16.52 12.55 -17.83
C LEU A 149 -16.45 11.29 -16.95
N CYS A 150 -15.77 10.26 -17.42
CA CYS A 150 -15.34 9.21 -16.51
C CYS A 150 -14.25 9.79 -15.62
N ASP A 151 -14.51 9.86 -14.31
CA ASP A 151 -13.50 10.22 -13.33
C ASP A 151 -12.85 8.91 -12.88
N ASP A 152 -11.80 8.56 -13.60
CA ASP A 152 -10.92 7.43 -13.36
C ASP A 152 -9.70 7.84 -12.51
N ASP A 153 -9.66 9.07 -11.96
CA ASP A 153 -8.51 9.64 -11.26
C ASP A 153 -8.10 8.80 -10.03
N PRO A 154 -7.01 8.03 -10.12
CA PRO A 154 -6.60 7.09 -9.10
C PRO A 154 -5.47 7.62 -8.20
N ALA A 155 -5.09 8.90 -8.35
CA ALA A 155 -3.94 9.54 -7.69
C ALA A 155 -4.05 9.75 -6.16
N SER A 156 -4.82 8.92 -5.45
CA SER A 156 -4.98 9.00 -3.99
C SER A 156 -5.09 7.66 -3.26
N ARG A 157 -4.76 6.54 -3.91
CA ARG A 157 -4.61 5.26 -3.21
C ARG A 157 -3.14 5.02 -2.90
N GLU A 158 -2.88 4.62 -1.66
CA GLU A 158 -1.54 4.19 -1.23
C GLU A 158 -1.17 2.96 -2.05
N GLU A 159 -0.10 3.04 -2.85
CA GLU A 159 0.50 1.90 -3.53
C GLU A 159 0.88 0.84 -2.50
N ARG A 160 0.29 -0.36 -2.65
CA ARG A 160 0.65 -1.52 -1.83
C ARG A 160 1.37 -2.48 -2.76
N CYS A 161 2.48 -3.02 -2.30
CA CYS A 161 3.39 -3.75 -3.17
C CYS A 161 2.92 -5.19 -3.47
N ASN A 162 1.66 -5.39 -3.79
CA ASN A 162 0.99 -6.68 -3.78
C ASN A 162 0.92 -7.35 -5.18
N GLY A 163 1.58 -6.77 -6.19
CA GLY A 163 1.55 -7.27 -7.57
C GLY A 163 0.27 -6.89 -8.33
N VAL A 164 -0.47 -5.91 -7.83
CA VAL A 164 -1.62 -5.27 -8.46
C VAL A 164 -1.31 -3.78 -8.60
N ASP A 165 -1.76 -3.20 -9.70
CA ASP A 165 -1.74 -1.75 -9.94
C ASP A 165 -2.81 -1.10 -9.04
N ASP A 166 -2.43 -0.68 -7.83
CA ASP A 166 -3.35 -0.19 -6.78
C ASP A 166 -3.78 1.28 -7.00
N ASP A 167 -2.99 2.05 -7.74
CA ASP A 167 -3.22 3.43 -8.19
C ASP A 167 -3.47 3.54 -9.70
N CYS A 168 -3.71 2.42 -10.38
CA CYS A 168 -4.18 2.32 -11.77
C CYS A 168 -3.42 3.24 -12.75
N ASP A 169 -2.12 3.47 -12.55
CA ASP A 169 -1.30 4.34 -13.41
C ASP A 169 -0.72 3.61 -14.63
N GLY A 170 -1.03 2.31 -14.75
CA GLY A 170 -0.58 1.41 -15.81
C GLY A 170 0.76 0.74 -15.50
N ALA A 171 1.31 0.96 -14.32
CA ALA A 171 2.52 0.33 -13.83
C ALA A 171 2.26 -0.37 -12.48
N THR A 172 2.94 -1.48 -12.24
CA THR A 172 2.65 -2.33 -11.07
C THR A 172 3.71 -2.10 -10.01
N ASP A 173 3.28 -1.72 -8.80
CA ASP A 173 4.13 -1.52 -7.61
C ASP A 173 5.20 -0.40 -7.79
N GLU A 174 4.87 0.73 -8.44
CA GLU A 174 5.85 1.78 -8.82
C GLU A 174 5.89 3.02 -7.88
N GLY A 175 5.39 2.91 -6.65
CA GLY A 175 5.38 3.99 -5.66
C GLY A 175 6.74 4.25 -4.98
N ASP A 176 7.20 5.51 -5.02
CA ASP A 176 8.55 5.97 -4.66
C ASP A 176 8.96 5.94 -3.17
N ASP A 177 8.07 5.58 -2.24
CA ASP A 177 8.40 5.55 -0.80
C ASP A 177 7.77 4.37 0.01
N LEU A 178 6.92 3.52 -0.58
CA LEU A 178 6.25 2.42 0.15
C LEU A 178 6.63 1.01 -0.32
N CYS A 179 7.13 0.87 -1.55
CA CYS A 179 7.83 -0.33 -1.98
C CYS A 179 9.33 -0.14 -1.76
N GLY A 180 9.74 -0.18 -0.49
CA GLY A 180 11.15 -0.07 -0.08
C GLY A 180 12.02 -0.86 -1.05
N ALA A 181 13.03 -0.20 -1.65
CA ALA A 181 13.63 -0.51 -2.96
C ALA A 181 13.99 -2.00 -3.18
N CYS A 182 12.98 -2.82 -3.47
CA CYS A 182 13.15 -4.23 -3.76
C CYS A 182 13.50 -4.37 -5.24
N VAL A 183 14.64 -4.97 -5.54
CA VAL A 183 15.04 -5.22 -6.94
C VAL A 183 14.52 -6.60 -7.36
N PRO A 184 13.57 -6.72 -8.31
CA PRO A 184 13.03 -8.01 -8.71
C PRO A 184 13.95 -8.77 -9.67
N ARG A 185 14.02 -10.10 -9.50
CA ARG A 185 14.73 -11.03 -10.40
C ARG A 185 13.96 -12.32 -10.58
N ALA A 186 13.57 -12.61 -11.81
CA ALA A 186 12.77 -13.79 -12.13
C ALA A 186 13.68 -15.02 -12.33
N LEU A 187 13.43 -16.11 -11.59
CA LEU A 187 14.03 -17.44 -11.86
C LEU A 187 12.98 -18.58 -11.79
N GLY A 188 12.96 -19.46 -12.80
CA GLY A 188 11.94 -20.53 -12.91
C GLY A 188 10.47 -20.04 -12.94
N ALA A 189 9.71 -20.41 -11.91
CA ALA A 189 8.32 -20.00 -11.69
C ALA A 189 8.17 -18.95 -10.58
N SER A 190 9.29 -18.45 -10.06
CA SER A 190 9.36 -17.51 -8.95
C SER A 190 9.97 -16.16 -9.35
N VAL A 191 9.65 -15.13 -8.58
CA VAL A 191 10.31 -13.82 -8.57
C VAL A 191 11.00 -13.68 -7.22
N PHE A 192 12.30 -13.41 -7.25
CA PHE A 192 13.09 -13.06 -6.07
C PHE A 192 13.14 -11.55 -5.93
N LEU A 193 12.88 -11.03 -4.74
CA LEU A 193 12.89 -9.59 -4.45
C LEU A 193 14.03 -9.30 -3.47
N PHE A 194 14.89 -8.36 -3.82
CA PHE A 194 16.07 -7.98 -3.05
C PHE A 194 15.83 -6.62 -2.40
N CYS A 195 15.40 -6.61 -1.14
CA CYS A 195 14.98 -5.40 -0.44
C CYS A 195 16.04 -4.95 0.57
N ASP A 196 16.41 -3.68 0.53
CA ASP A 196 17.53 -3.10 1.29
C ASP A 196 17.15 -2.56 2.67
N GLU A 197 15.91 -2.81 3.12
CA GLU A 197 15.47 -2.50 4.47
C GLU A 197 15.85 -3.62 5.44
N ALA A 198 16.63 -3.25 6.46
CA ALA A 198 17.12 -4.16 7.49
C ALA A 198 16.09 -4.33 8.62
N GLY A 199 15.95 -5.55 9.11
CA GLY A 199 15.04 -5.88 10.21
C GLY A 199 15.40 -7.19 10.88
N ASP A 200 14.61 -7.55 11.89
CA ASP A 200 14.67 -8.91 12.44
C ASP A 200 13.97 -9.91 11.50
N TRP A 201 13.99 -11.20 11.84
CA TRP A 201 13.47 -12.21 10.93
C TRP A 201 11.94 -12.12 10.76
N ASP A 202 11.21 -11.74 11.82
CA ASP A 202 9.76 -11.57 11.75
C ASP A 202 9.42 -10.33 10.90
N ASP A 203 10.12 -9.21 11.11
CA ASP A 203 9.97 -8.00 10.28
C ASP A 203 10.28 -8.30 8.79
N ALA A 204 11.34 -9.07 8.52
CA ALA A 204 11.72 -9.45 7.18
C ALA A 204 10.68 -10.33 6.50
N ARG A 205 10.07 -11.25 7.26
CA ARG A 205 8.98 -12.10 6.79
C ARG A 205 7.71 -11.30 6.50
N ASP A 206 7.31 -10.42 7.42
CA ASP A 206 6.16 -9.53 7.23
C ASP A 206 6.36 -8.65 5.98
N GLY A 207 7.55 -8.09 5.81
CA GLY A 207 7.92 -7.32 4.61
C GLY A 207 7.85 -8.13 3.30
N CYS A 208 8.17 -9.42 3.33
CA CYS A 208 7.99 -10.28 2.15
C CYS A 208 6.53 -10.65 1.88
N ALA A 209 5.71 -10.77 2.94
CA ALA A 209 4.28 -11.01 2.83
C ALA A 209 3.54 -9.81 2.20
N GLU A 210 4.02 -8.60 2.43
CA GLU A 210 3.54 -7.38 1.75
C GLU A 210 3.73 -7.47 0.23
N HIS A 211 4.73 -8.25 -0.23
CA HIS A 211 5.01 -8.54 -1.64
C HIS A 211 4.32 -9.78 -2.22
N GLY A 212 3.29 -10.29 -1.54
CA GLY A 212 2.58 -11.51 -1.98
C GLY A 212 3.45 -12.77 -1.95
N GLY A 213 4.56 -12.74 -1.20
CA GLY A 213 5.51 -13.83 -1.08
C GLY A 213 5.81 -14.20 0.37
N ASP A 214 6.93 -14.88 0.58
CA ASP A 214 7.54 -15.11 1.89
C ASP A 214 9.07 -14.96 1.73
N LEU A 215 9.84 -15.08 2.81
CA LEU A 215 11.30 -15.15 2.71
C LEU A 215 11.72 -16.29 1.78
N ALA A 216 12.78 -16.05 0.99
CA ALA A 216 13.13 -16.92 -0.13
C ALA A 216 13.57 -18.32 0.29
N SER A 217 13.08 -19.32 -0.45
CA SER A 217 13.51 -20.71 -0.33
C SER A 217 14.59 -21.01 -1.37
N LEU A 218 15.80 -21.34 -0.92
CA LEU A 218 16.93 -21.60 -1.81
C LEU A 218 17.11 -23.12 -2.01
N GLU A 219 16.17 -23.72 -2.74
CA GLU A 219 16.07 -25.18 -2.90
C GLU A 219 17.04 -25.74 -3.96
N THR A 220 17.70 -24.87 -4.72
CA THR A 220 18.64 -25.24 -5.79
C THR A 220 19.93 -24.42 -5.79
N GLU A 221 20.94 -24.94 -6.48
CA GLU A 221 22.20 -24.23 -6.72
C GLU A 221 21.98 -22.92 -7.52
N GLU A 222 21.09 -22.96 -8.51
CA GLU A 222 20.78 -21.83 -9.38
C GLU A 222 20.15 -20.67 -8.62
N GLU A 223 19.26 -20.95 -7.66
CA GLU A 223 18.66 -19.93 -6.78
C GLU A 223 19.69 -19.31 -5.83
N SER A 224 20.56 -20.14 -5.25
CA SER A 224 21.63 -19.64 -4.38
C SER A 224 22.65 -18.78 -5.14
N ASP A 225 22.98 -19.16 -6.37
CA ASP A 225 23.89 -18.38 -7.22
C ASP A 225 23.23 -17.07 -7.69
N LEU A 226 21.93 -17.08 -8.02
CA LEU A 226 21.18 -15.84 -8.29
C LEU A 226 21.27 -14.86 -7.12
N VAL A 227 21.04 -15.35 -5.89
CA VAL A 227 21.14 -14.53 -4.69
C VAL A 227 22.54 -13.92 -4.54
N ALA A 228 23.58 -14.74 -4.66
CA ALA A 228 24.96 -14.27 -4.58
C ALA A 228 25.27 -13.21 -5.63
N ASP A 229 24.91 -13.46 -6.89
CA ASP A 229 25.20 -12.55 -8.02
C ASP A 229 24.52 -11.20 -7.84
N VAL A 230 23.25 -11.20 -7.42
CA VAL A 230 22.47 -9.97 -7.27
C VAL A 230 22.92 -9.18 -6.04
N MET A 231 23.20 -9.83 -4.91
CA MET A 231 23.78 -9.13 -3.74
C MET A 231 25.12 -8.46 -4.09
N ASN A 232 25.94 -9.08 -4.94
CA ASN A 232 27.17 -8.47 -5.45
C ASN A 232 26.89 -7.32 -6.42
N GLU A 233 25.92 -7.47 -7.33
CA GLU A 233 25.50 -6.42 -8.28
C GLU A 233 25.03 -5.16 -7.54
N LEU A 234 24.30 -5.33 -6.44
CA LEU A 234 23.75 -4.25 -5.61
C LEU A 234 24.75 -3.70 -4.56
N ASP A 235 25.99 -4.21 -4.52
CA ASP A 235 27.03 -3.88 -3.53
C ASP A 235 26.58 -4.00 -2.06
N TRP A 236 25.68 -4.94 -1.76
CA TRP A 236 25.22 -5.20 -0.39
C TRP A 236 26.41 -5.59 0.49
N ARG A 237 26.52 -4.98 1.68
CA ARG A 237 27.58 -5.29 2.67
C ARG A 237 27.07 -6.16 3.80
N GLU A 238 25.76 -6.15 3.97
CA GLU A 238 24.98 -6.83 4.97
C GLU A 238 24.64 -8.24 4.50
N ASP A 239 24.40 -9.12 5.47
CA ASP A 239 23.83 -10.44 5.21
C ASP A 239 22.31 -10.33 5.13
N ALA A 240 21.65 -11.32 4.53
CA ALA A 240 20.21 -11.27 4.29
C ALA A 240 19.48 -12.47 4.87
N TRP A 241 18.27 -12.26 5.38
CA TRP A 241 17.38 -13.33 5.82
C TRP A 241 16.88 -14.18 4.66
N ILE A 242 16.72 -15.49 4.90
CA ILE A 242 16.09 -16.45 3.98
C ILE A 242 15.04 -17.29 4.72
N GLY A 243 14.15 -17.92 3.97
CA GLY A 243 12.93 -18.55 4.48
C GLY A 243 13.13 -19.93 5.05
N MET A 244 14.13 -20.11 5.92
CA MET A 244 14.36 -21.37 6.64
C MET A 244 14.43 -21.12 8.15
N GLU A 245 13.74 -21.97 8.90
CA GLU A 245 13.66 -21.91 10.36
C GLU A 245 13.78 -23.31 11.00
N ASP A 246 14.27 -23.38 12.24
CA ASP A 246 14.11 -24.51 13.15
C ASP A 246 13.00 -24.18 14.17
N ALA A 247 11.75 -24.34 13.75
CA ALA A 247 10.59 -24.01 14.57
C ALA A 247 10.50 -24.84 15.88
N THR A 248 11.22 -25.96 15.97
CA THR A 248 11.18 -26.88 17.11
C THR A 248 12.33 -26.73 18.09
N GLY A 249 13.42 -26.07 17.68
CA GLY A 249 14.66 -25.97 18.44
C GLY A 249 15.38 -27.31 18.61
N ASP A 250 15.12 -28.25 17.71
CA ASP A 250 15.65 -29.63 17.72
C ASP A 250 16.65 -29.88 16.57
N ASP A 251 17.19 -28.80 15.96
CA ASP A 251 18.06 -28.79 14.78
C ASP A 251 17.38 -29.31 13.49
N ASP A 252 16.05 -29.29 13.44
CA ASP A 252 15.23 -29.74 12.30
C ASP A 252 14.79 -28.55 11.44
N TYR A 253 15.71 -28.01 10.64
CA TYR A 253 15.46 -26.86 9.76
C TYR A 253 14.54 -27.21 8.57
N ALA A 254 13.56 -26.36 8.30
CA ALA A 254 12.63 -26.51 7.19
C ALA A 254 12.36 -25.18 6.46
N TRP A 255 12.09 -25.27 5.15
CA TRP A 255 11.69 -24.12 4.34
C TRP A 255 10.27 -23.68 4.64
N LEU A 256 10.01 -22.38 4.69
CA LEU A 256 8.68 -21.80 4.84
C LEU A 256 7.75 -22.15 3.67
N SER A 257 8.29 -22.28 2.47
CA SER A 257 7.52 -22.54 1.24
C SER A 257 6.76 -23.87 1.25
N ASN A 258 7.35 -24.92 1.83
CA ASN A 258 6.83 -26.29 1.73
C ASN A 258 7.00 -27.14 3.00
N GLY A 259 7.64 -26.61 4.04
CA GLY A 259 7.93 -27.32 5.29
C GLY A 259 8.91 -28.49 5.13
N ALA A 260 9.62 -28.58 4.00
CA ALA A 260 10.59 -29.63 3.75
C ALA A 260 11.97 -29.25 4.27
N ALA A 261 12.70 -30.25 4.77
CA ALA A 261 14.12 -30.11 5.05
C ALA A 261 14.90 -29.85 3.75
N PRO A 262 16.01 -29.08 3.79
CA PRO A 262 16.80 -28.78 2.62
C PRO A 262 17.38 -30.06 1.99
N SER A 263 17.01 -30.32 0.74
CA SER A 263 17.59 -31.41 -0.07
C SER A 263 18.88 -31.00 -0.79
N TYR A 264 19.02 -29.70 -1.02
CA TYR A 264 20.22 -28.98 -1.40
C TYR A 264 20.65 -28.13 -0.22
N ASP A 265 21.94 -28.09 0.10
CA ASP A 265 22.44 -27.25 1.17
C ASP A 265 23.73 -26.50 0.82
N ARG A 266 23.79 -25.24 1.27
CA ARG A 266 24.98 -24.39 1.19
C ARG A 266 25.38 -23.86 2.56
N TRP A 267 25.23 -24.68 3.60
CA TRP A 267 25.67 -24.34 4.95
C TRP A 267 27.15 -23.95 4.98
N HIS A 268 27.48 -22.98 5.82
CA HIS A 268 28.87 -22.67 6.13
C HIS A 268 29.50 -23.86 6.87
N ALA A 269 30.83 -24.00 6.78
CA ALA A 269 31.51 -25.11 7.43
C ALA A 269 31.25 -25.12 8.94
N ARG A 270 30.75 -26.26 9.44
CA ARG A 270 30.33 -26.52 10.84
C ARG A 270 29.00 -25.88 11.26
N GLU A 271 28.19 -25.44 10.31
CA GLU A 271 26.81 -25.04 10.54
C GLU A 271 25.82 -26.17 10.13
N PRO A 272 24.58 -26.14 10.64
CA PRO A 272 24.12 -25.31 11.76
C PRO A 272 24.83 -25.72 13.07
N THR A 273 25.08 -24.77 13.98
CA THR A 273 25.77 -25.06 15.25
C THR A 273 24.83 -25.45 16.37
N GLY A 274 23.54 -25.13 16.26
CA GLY A 274 22.48 -25.54 17.19
C GLY A 274 22.65 -24.88 18.55
N GLY A 275 21.81 -23.89 18.87
CA GLY A 275 22.05 -23.08 20.08
C GLY A 275 21.06 -21.96 20.42
N GLY A 276 19.84 -21.98 19.88
CA GLY A 276 18.88 -20.86 19.98
C GLY A 276 19.07 -19.80 18.89
N GLU A 277 19.69 -20.19 17.79
CA GLU A 277 19.82 -19.44 16.54
C GLU A 277 18.89 -20.11 15.53
N ASP A 278 17.57 -19.94 15.68
CA ASP A 278 16.58 -20.78 14.98
C ASP A 278 16.22 -20.27 13.57
N CYS A 279 16.79 -19.15 13.15
CA CYS A 279 16.53 -18.50 11.86
C CYS A 279 17.77 -18.51 10.97
N VAL A 280 17.58 -18.53 9.64
CA VAL A 280 18.70 -18.72 8.71
C VAL A 280 18.92 -17.48 7.85
N ARG A 281 20.19 -17.12 7.67
CA ARG A 281 20.65 -16.03 6.82
C ARG A 281 21.60 -16.50 5.73
N PHE A 282 21.54 -15.83 4.58
CA PHE A 282 22.53 -15.90 3.51
C PHE A 282 23.67 -14.91 3.79
N THR A 283 24.92 -15.40 3.74
CA THR A 283 26.10 -14.57 4.03
C THR A 283 26.71 -14.00 2.75
N HIS A 284 26.73 -12.68 2.56
CA HIS A 284 27.19 -12.01 1.34
C HIS A 284 28.62 -12.44 0.94
N GLY A 285 29.58 -12.35 1.87
CA GLY A 285 30.99 -12.57 1.55
C GLY A 285 31.43 -14.04 1.39
N SER A 286 30.64 -14.99 1.86
CA SER A 286 30.95 -16.43 1.72
C SER A 286 29.97 -17.19 0.85
N GLU A 287 28.86 -16.56 0.46
CA GLU A 287 27.77 -17.15 -0.32
C GLU A 287 27.23 -18.41 0.34
N ARG A 288 27.14 -18.42 1.68
CA ARG A 288 26.82 -19.60 2.50
C ARG A 288 25.74 -19.27 3.51
N TRP A 289 24.98 -20.29 3.90
CA TRP A 289 23.95 -20.17 4.91
C TRP A 289 24.52 -20.34 6.31
N ARG A 290 23.93 -19.63 7.27
CA ARG A 290 24.24 -19.75 8.69
C ARG A 290 22.96 -19.54 9.48
N ASP A 291 22.81 -20.28 10.55
CA ASP A 291 21.90 -19.97 11.64
C ASP A 291 22.24 -18.61 12.28
N ALA A 292 21.22 -17.93 12.78
CA ALA A 292 21.34 -16.70 13.54
C ALA A 292 20.14 -16.54 14.50
N PRO A 293 20.29 -15.78 15.59
CA PRO A 293 19.16 -15.45 16.46
C PRO A 293 18.14 -14.65 15.65
N CYS A 294 16.87 -15.05 15.72
CA CYS A 294 15.80 -14.43 14.93
C CYS A 294 15.63 -12.94 15.22
N ASP A 295 15.94 -12.48 16.45
CA ASP A 295 15.86 -11.08 16.89
C ASP A 295 16.99 -10.17 16.35
N ARG A 296 17.82 -10.66 15.42
CA ARG A 296 18.88 -9.84 14.81
C ARG A 296 18.31 -8.85 13.80
N ASP A 297 18.17 -7.60 14.23
CA ASP A 297 17.59 -6.45 13.55
C ASP A 297 18.47 -5.75 12.49
N ARG A 298 19.46 -6.43 11.92
CA ARG A 298 20.48 -5.79 11.05
C ARG A 298 20.68 -6.44 9.68
N TYR A 299 19.87 -7.43 9.37
CA TYR A 299 19.99 -8.16 8.11
C TYR A 299 18.92 -7.69 7.14
N LEU A 300 19.29 -7.64 5.87
CA LEU A 300 18.39 -7.34 4.76
C LEU A 300 17.46 -8.53 4.52
N ARG A 301 16.54 -8.43 3.56
CA ARG A 301 15.63 -9.54 3.23
C ARG A 301 15.68 -9.90 1.75
N ILE A 302 15.58 -11.19 1.49
CA ILE A 302 15.35 -11.71 0.15
C ILE A 302 14.01 -12.42 0.19
N CYS A 303 13.06 -11.92 -0.59
CA CYS A 303 11.73 -12.51 -0.70
C CYS A 303 11.64 -13.40 -1.94
N GLU A 304 10.72 -14.34 -1.91
CA GLU A 304 10.30 -15.13 -3.06
C GLU A 304 8.79 -15.09 -3.19
N SER A 305 8.30 -14.75 -4.38
CA SER A 305 6.89 -14.76 -4.74
C SER A 305 6.64 -15.57 -6.03
N PRO A 306 5.43 -16.11 -6.23
CA PRO A 306 5.08 -16.74 -7.49
C PRO A 306 5.14 -15.74 -8.65
N ARG A 307 5.65 -16.15 -9.81
CA ARG A 307 5.53 -15.32 -11.02
C ARG A 307 4.06 -15.17 -11.41
N PRO A 308 3.60 -13.95 -11.73
CA PRO A 308 2.27 -13.76 -12.29
C PRO A 308 2.17 -14.55 -13.60
N SER A 309 1.12 -15.36 -13.72
CA SER A 309 0.83 -16.07 -14.97
C SER A 309 0.39 -15.04 -16.01
N SER A 310 1.10 -14.97 -17.15
CA SER A 310 0.66 -14.17 -18.29
C SER A 310 -0.76 -14.60 -18.70
N PRO A 311 -1.72 -13.66 -18.86
CA PRO A 311 -3.09 -13.98 -19.27
C PRO A 311 -3.19 -14.58 -20.68
#